data_AF-A0A836EP08-F1
#
_entry.id   AF-A0A836EP08-F1
#
_cell.length_a   1.000
_cell.length_b   1.000
_cell.length_c   1.000
_cell.angle_alpha   90.00
_cell.angle_beta   90.00
_cell.angle_gamma   90.00
#
_symmetry.space_group_name_H-M   'P 1'
#
loop_
_entity.id
_entity.type
_entity.pdbx_description
1 polymer ?
#
loop_
_entity_poly.entity_id
_entity_poly.type
_entity_poly.pdbx_seq_one_letter_code
_entity_poly.pdbx_strand_id
1 'polypeptide(L)'
;MNRRHTFSVGPTIYIYFRKGISQSALPYRRSVPTWLKLTPEDCKELIYKLAKKGHTPSQIGVILRDSHGVAQVRFRTGNKILRIVKSMGLAPDLPEDLYYLIKKAVAVRKHLERNRKDKDSKFRLILVESRIHRLARYYKAKGSLPPNWKYESSTASALGISQSALPYRRSVPTWLKLTPEDCKELIYKLAKKGHTPSQIGVILRDSHGVAQVRFRTGNKILRIVKSMGLAPDLPEDLYYLIKKAVAVRKHLERNRKDKDSKFRLILVESRIHRLARYYKAKGSLPPNWKYESSTASALVA
;
A
#
# COMPACT_ATOMS: atom_id res chain seq x y z
N MET A 1 -54.76 -18.01 10.53
CA MET A 1 -54.17 -18.88 11.57
C MET A 1 -52.71 -18.48 11.74
N ASN A 2 -52.39 -17.82 12.86
CA ASN A 2 -51.05 -17.36 13.22
C ASN A 2 -50.12 -18.55 13.51
N ARG A 3 -48.92 -18.59 12.92
CA ARG A 3 -47.73 -19.12 13.60
C ARG A 3 -46.55 -18.19 13.39
N ARG A 4 -46.23 -17.52 14.50
CA ARG A 4 -45.00 -16.76 14.74
C ARG A 4 -43.83 -17.73 14.70
N HIS A 5 -42.80 -17.44 13.90
CA HIS A 5 -41.47 -17.96 14.15
C HIS A 5 -40.62 -16.85 14.75
N THR A 6 -40.09 -17.19 15.92
CA THR A 6 -39.28 -16.44 16.86
C THR A 6 -38.03 -15.85 16.23
N PHE A 7 -37.81 -14.56 16.45
CA PHE A 7 -36.56 -13.86 16.17
C PHE A 7 -35.44 -14.41 17.09
N SER A 8 -34.46 -15.10 16.52
CA SER A 8 -33.16 -15.27 17.18
C SER A 8 -32.31 -14.02 16.93
N VAL A 9 -31.96 -13.30 17.99
CA VAL A 9 -31.12 -12.10 17.94
C VAL A 9 -29.68 -12.52 17.64
N GLY A 10 -29.30 -12.50 16.36
CA GLY A 10 -27.92 -12.68 15.91
C GLY A 10 -27.06 -11.42 16.14
N PRO A 11 -25.72 -11.55 16.16
CA PRO A 11 -24.83 -10.50 16.61
C PRO A 11 -24.93 -9.26 15.73
N THR A 12 -25.00 -8.10 16.39
CA THR A 12 -25.02 -6.76 15.79
C THR A 12 -23.89 -6.61 14.78
N ILE A 13 -24.21 -6.81 13.50
CA ILE A 13 -23.32 -6.52 12.39
C ILE A 13 -23.15 -5.00 12.39
N TYR A 14 -22.00 -4.52 12.86
CA TYR A 14 -21.60 -3.13 12.65
C TYR A 14 -21.58 -2.85 11.14
N ILE A 15 -22.64 -2.19 10.68
CA ILE A 15 -22.75 -1.67 9.33
C ILE A 15 -21.69 -0.56 9.21
N TYR A 16 -20.47 -0.93 8.80
CA TYR A 16 -19.59 0.03 8.16
C TYR A 16 -20.41 0.63 7.01
N PHE A 17 -20.61 1.95 7.01
CA PHE A 17 -21.16 2.69 5.89
C PHE A 17 -20.32 2.36 4.65
N ARG A 18 -20.70 1.29 3.94
CA ARG A 18 -20.10 0.91 2.66
C ARG A 18 -20.51 2.04 1.73
N LYS A 19 -19.53 2.86 1.32
CA LYS A 19 -19.66 3.60 0.06
C LYS A 19 -20.21 2.60 -0.98
N GLY A 20 -21.29 2.97 -1.65
CA GLY A 20 -21.99 2.09 -2.59
C GLY A 20 -21.03 1.34 -3.50
N ILE A 21 -21.26 0.05 -3.67
CA ILE A 21 -20.46 -0.78 -4.57
C ILE A 21 -21.03 -0.56 -5.97
N SER A 22 -20.54 0.46 -6.67
CA SER A 22 -20.78 0.58 -8.10
C SER A 22 -19.90 -0.43 -8.83
N GLN A 23 -20.47 -1.59 -9.12
CA GLN A 23 -19.85 -2.60 -9.97
C GLN A 23 -20.76 -2.85 -11.17
N SER A 24 -20.16 -2.96 -12.36
CA SER A 24 -20.91 -3.34 -13.54
C SER A 24 -21.48 -4.75 -13.38
N ALA A 25 -22.78 -4.89 -13.58
CA ALA A 25 -23.43 -6.19 -13.67
C ALA A 25 -23.07 -6.82 -15.01
N LEU A 26 -22.42 -7.98 -14.98
CA LEU A 26 -22.19 -8.75 -16.19
C LEU A 26 -23.50 -9.43 -16.61
N PRO A 27 -23.77 -9.55 -17.92
CA PRO A 27 -24.89 -10.36 -18.40
C PRO A 27 -24.82 -11.76 -17.80
N TYR A 28 -25.98 -12.27 -17.33
CA TYR A 28 -26.07 -13.60 -16.73
C TYR A 28 -25.64 -14.70 -17.71
N ARG A 29 -26.09 -14.59 -18.96
CA ARG A 29 -25.66 -15.48 -20.05
C ARG A 29 -24.27 -15.07 -20.55
N ARG A 30 -23.32 -16.01 -20.46
CA ARG A 30 -21.93 -15.87 -20.93
C ARG A 30 -21.70 -16.45 -22.32
N SER A 31 -22.76 -16.90 -22.97
CA SER A 31 -22.73 -17.31 -24.37
C SER A 31 -22.85 -16.09 -25.28
N VAL A 32 -22.31 -16.26 -26.47
CA VAL A 32 -22.52 -15.44 -27.66
C VAL A 32 -24.02 -15.23 -27.92
N PRO A 33 -24.54 -13.98 -27.88
CA PRO A 33 -25.89 -13.70 -28.36
C PRO A 33 -26.09 -14.10 -29.83
N THR A 34 -27.22 -14.71 -30.15
CA THR A 34 -27.58 -15.22 -31.50
C THR A 34 -27.72 -14.12 -32.54
N TRP A 35 -28.11 -12.91 -32.13
CA TRP A 35 -28.28 -11.76 -33.02
C TRP A 35 -26.96 -11.08 -33.43
N LEU A 36 -25.86 -11.36 -32.74
CA LEU A 36 -24.57 -10.79 -33.09
C LEU A 36 -23.91 -11.65 -34.17
N LYS A 37 -23.98 -11.15 -35.41
CA LYS A 37 -23.45 -11.81 -36.62
C LYS A 37 -21.93 -11.67 -36.81
N LEU A 38 -21.26 -10.87 -35.97
CA LEU A 38 -19.81 -10.66 -36.03
C LEU A 38 -19.05 -11.95 -35.75
N THR A 39 -18.17 -12.33 -36.68
CA THR A 39 -17.27 -13.47 -36.50
C THR A 39 -16.14 -13.13 -35.51
N PRO A 40 -15.50 -14.14 -34.89
CA PRO A 40 -14.32 -13.91 -34.05
C PRO A 40 -13.17 -13.23 -34.80
N GLU A 41 -13.05 -13.47 -36.11
CA GLU A 41 -12.04 -12.92 -37.01
C GLU A 41 -12.29 -11.43 -37.26
N ASP A 42 -13.52 -11.04 -37.60
CA ASP A 42 -13.91 -9.64 -37.76
C ASP A 42 -13.67 -8.84 -36.47
N CYS A 43 -13.94 -9.45 -35.32
CA CYS A 43 -13.67 -8.84 -34.02
C CYS A 43 -12.16 -8.58 -33.81
N LYS A 44 -11.29 -9.50 -34.23
CA LYS A 44 -9.83 -9.33 -34.14
C LYS A 44 -9.36 -8.22 -35.08
N GLU A 45 -9.87 -8.17 -36.31
CA GLU A 45 -9.54 -7.09 -37.26
C GLU A 45 -9.99 -5.71 -36.77
N LEU A 46 -11.18 -5.63 -36.20
CA LEU A 46 -11.70 -4.38 -35.66
C LEU A 46 -10.87 -3.89 -34.48
N ILE A 47 -10.47 -4.80 -33.58
CA ILE A 47 -9.53 -4.49 -32.49
C ILE A 47 -8.20 -3.98 -33.07
N TYR A 48 -7.70 -4.61 -34.14
CA TYR A 48 -6.47 -4.19 -34.79
C TYR A 48 -6.58 -2.79 -35.41
N LYS A 49 -7.69 -2.49 -36.12
CA LYS A 49 -7.97 -1.16 -36.68
C LYS A 49 -8.05 -0.09 -35.58
N LEU A 50 -8.72 -0.38 -34.46
CA LEU A 50 -8.84 0.56 -33.34
C LEU A 50 -7.51 0.73 -32.59
N ALA A 51 -6.72 -0.33 -32.44
CA ALA A 51 -5.40 -0.27 -31.84
C ALA A 51 -4.42 0.55 -32.71
N LYS A 52 -4.47 0.40 -34.04
CA LYS A 52 -3.70 1.25 -34.98
C LYS A 52 -4.05 2.73 -34.88
N LYS A 53 -5.32 3.06 -34.59
CA LYS A 53 -5.77 4.43 -34.33
C LYS A 53 -5.29 4.98 -32.97
N GLY A 54 -4.61 4.16 -32.15
CA GLY A 54 -4.07 4.57 -30.85
C GLY A 54 -5.07 4.49 -29.69
N HIS A 55 -6.22 3.85 -29.86
CA HIS A 55 -7.16 3.65 -28.76
C HIS A 55 -6.61 2.69 -27.72
N THR A 56 -6.80 3.01 -26.44
CA THR A 56 -6.37 2.11 -25.36
C THR A 56 -7.26 0.87 -25.29
N PRO A 57 -6.76 -0.27 -24.77
CA PRO A 57 -7.56 -1.50 -24.65
C PRO A 57 -8.91 -1.30 -23.93
N SER A 58 -8.97 -0.39 -22.96
CA SER A 58 -10.23 -0.03 -22.29
C SER A 58 -11.18 0.76 -23.20
N GLN A 59 -10.67 1.73 -23.97
CA GLN A 59 -11.46 2.48 -24.95
C GLN A 59 -11.99 1.59 -26.07
N ILE A 60 -11.17 0.66 -26.57
CA ILE A 60 -11.56 -0.33 -27.57
C ILE A 60 -12.75 -1.16 -27.05
N GLY A 61 -12.70 -1.58 -25.77
CA GLY A 61 -13.80 -2.32 -25.16
C GLY A 61 -15.11 -1.53 -25.06
N VAL A 62 -15.06 -0.21 -24.89
CA VAL A 62 -16.22 0.68 -24.89
C VAL A 62 -16.78 0.82 -26.31
N ILE A 63 -15.93 1.12 -27.29
CA ILE A 63 -16.33 1.27 -28.70
C ILE A 63 -16.96 -0.03 -29.23
N LEU A 64 -16.37 -1.19 -28.91
CA LEU A 64 -16.92 -2.48 -29.32
C LEU A 64 -18.29 -2.76 -28.70
N ARG A 65 -18.55 -2.28 -27.49
CA ARG A 65 -19.84 -2.43 -26.83
C ARG A 65 -20.88 -1.50 -27.43
N ASP A 66 -20.54 -0.22 -27.58
CA ASP A 66 -21.50 0.83 -27.88
C ASP A 66 -21.76 0.95 -29.39
N SER A 67 -20.76 0.75 -30.24
CA SER A 67 -20.89 0.87 -31.69
C SER A 67 -21.16 -0.45 -32.40
N HIS A 68 -20.68 -1.57 -31.85
CA HIS A 68 -20.74 -2.88 -32.51
C HIS A 68 -21.53 -3.95 -31.74
N GLY A 69 -22.12 -3.59 -30.59
CA GLY A 69 -22.96 -4.50 -29.79
C GLY A 69 -22.20 -5.65 -29.12
N VAL A 70 -20.87 -5.62 -29.10
CA VAL A 70 -20.04 -6.66 -28.49
C VAL A 70 -19.90 -6.39 -26.99
N ALA A 71 -20.78 -6.99 -26.19
CA ALA A 71 -20.78 -6.76 -24.74
C ALA A 71 -19.43 -7.13 -24.07
N GLN A 72 -18.86 -8.28 -24.41
CA GLN A 72 -17.58 -8.77 -23.89
C GLN A 72 -16.80 -9.52 -24.97
N VAL A 73 -15.64 -8.99 -25.33
CA VAL A 73 -14.73 -9.58 -26.33
C VAL A 73 -14.28 -10.99 -25.94
N ARG A 74 -14.08 -11.24 -24.64
CA ARG A 74 -13.63 -12.54 -24.13
C ARG A 74 -14.56 -13.70 -24.50
N PHE A 75 -15.88 -13.48 -24.54
CA PHE A 75 -16.84 -14.54 -24.87
C PHE A 75 -16.88 -14.85 -26.37
N ARG A 76 -16.40 -13.93 -27.21
CA ARG A 76 -16.36 -14.11 -28.68
C ARG A 76 -15.05 -14.74 -29.14
N THR A 77 -13.93 -14.20 -28.69
CA THR A 77 -12.60 -14.57 -29.19
C THR A 77 -11.82 -15.48 -28.22
N GLY A 78 -12.39 -15.80 -27.06
CA GLY A 78 -11.73 -16.58 -25.99
C GLY A 78 -10.64 -15.81 -25.22
N ASN A 79 -10.13 -14.71 -25.79
CA ASN A 79 -9.03 -13.92 -25.24
C ASN A 79 -9.46 -12.52 -24.82
N LYS A 80 -8.71 -11.92 -23.89
CA LYS A 80 -8.89 -10.52 -23.50
C LYS A 80 -8.28 -9.60 -24.56
N ILE A 81 -8.83 -8.40 -24.72
CA ILE A 81 -8.35 -7.37 -25.66
C ILE A 81 -6.84 -7.17 -25.53
N LEU A 82 -6.31 -7.00 -24.31
CA LEU A 82 -4.87 -6.84 -24.09
C LEU A 82 -4.02 -8.01 -24.62
N ARG A 83 -4.52 -9.26 -24.54
CA ARG A 83 -3.80 -10.42 -25.10
C ARG A 83 -3.84 -10.43 -26.61
N ILE A 84 -4.97 -10.07 -27.21
CA ILE A 84 -5.14 -9.98 -28.68
C ILE A 84 -4.21 -8.92 -29.25
N VAL A 85 -4.19 -7.73 -28.62
CA VAL A 85 -3.30 -6.63 -28.98
C VAL A 85 -1.83 -7.04 -28.80
N LYS A 86 -1.51 -7.82 -27.76
CA LYS A 86 -0.15 -8.34 -27.53
C LYS A 86 0.28 -9.37 -28.57
N SER A 87 -0.62 -10.28 -28.99
CA SER A 87 -0.32 -11.22 -30.08
C SER A 87 -0.11 -10.54 -31.44
N MET A 88 -0.65 -9.34 -31.61
CA MET A 88 -0.51 -8.53 -32.84
C MET A 88 0.68 -7.55 -32.80
N GLY A 89 1.49 -7.55 -31.73
CA GLY A 89 2.66 -6.69 -31.60
C GLY A 89 2.37 -5.21 -31.28
N LEU A 90 1.10 -4.82 -31.08
CA LEU A 90 0.69 -3.43 -30.78
C LEU A 90 0.55 -3.17 -29.27
N ALA A 91 1.25 -3.93 -28.44
CA ALA A 91 1.10 -3.83 -26.99
C ALA A 91 1.70 -2.51 -26.46
N PRO A 92 1.01 -1.81 -25.55
CA PRO A 92 1.62 -0.68 -24.86
C PRO A 92 2.75 -1.17 -23.94
N ASP A 93 3.89 -0.49 -23.98
CA ASP A 93 5.07 -0.80 -23.15
C ASP A 93 4.79 -0.64 -21.65
N LEU A 94 3.90 0.29 -21.32
CA LEU A 94 3.44 0.54 -19.95
C LEU A 94 2.01 0.06 -19.77
N PRO A 95 1.69 -0.62 -18.65
CA PRO A 95 0.32 -0.89 -18.26
C PRO A 95 -0.54 0.38 -18.26
N GLU A 96 -1.75 0.29 -18.81
CA GLU A 96 -2.67 1.42 -19.01
C GLU A 96 -2.97 2.18 -17.71
N ASP A 97 -3.20 1.44 -16.62
CA ASP A 97 -3.46 2.00 -15.30
C ASP A 97 -2.27 2.80 -14.75
N LEU A 98 -1.06 2.31 -14.97
CA LEU A 98 0.17 2.98 -14.57
C LEU A 98 0.39 4.25 -15.40
N TYR A 99 0.19 4.19 -16.72
CA TYR A 99 0.29 5.33 -17.63
C TYR A 99 -0.64 6.48 -17.21
N TYR A 100 -1.93 6.19 -16.97
CA TYR A 100 -2.89 7.24 -16.58
C TYR A 100 -2.63 7.81 -15.18
N LEU A 101 -2.12 7.01 -14.25
CA LEU A 101 -1.69 7.52 -12.94
C LEU A 101 -0.48 8.45 -13.06
N ILE A 102 0.50 8.10 -13.91
CA ILE A 102 1.65 8.96 -14.19
C ILE A 102 1.19 10.25 -14.86
N LYS A 103 0.33 10.17 -15.88
CA LYS A 103 -0.26 11.35 -16.55
C LYS A 103 -0.98 12.27 -15.56
N LYS A 104 -1.75 11.69 -14.63
CA LYS A 104 -2.41 12.44 -13.55
C LYS A 104 -1.40 13.09 -12.59
N ALA A 105 -0.34 12.37 -12.21
CA ALA A 105 0.72 12.92 -11.36
C ALA A 105 1.40 14.13 -12.02
N VAL A 106 1.71 14.04 -13.32
CA VAL A 106 2.30 15.14 -14.10
C VAL A 106 1.36 16.35 -14.14
N ALA A 107 0.06 16.15 -14.37
CA ALA A 107 -0.91 17.24 -14.38
C ALA A 107 -1.02 17.94 -13.01
N VAL A 108 -1.05 17.16 -11.92
CA VAL A 108 -1.08 17.72 -10.56
C VAL A 108 0.21 18.47 -10.23
N ARG A 109 1.37 18.02 -10.73
CA ARG A 109 2.64 18.74 -10.56
C ARG A 109 2.66 20.06 -11.32
N LYS A 110 2.22 20.10 -12.57
CA LYS A 110 2.05 21.36 -13.34
C LYS A 110 1.11 22.35 -12.64
N HIS A 111 0.04 21.86 -12.02
CA HIS A 111 -0.84 22.71 -11.20
C HIS A 111 -0.13 23.28 -9.96
N LEU A 112 0.68 22.47 -9.29
CA LEU A 112 1.44 22.85 -8.08
C LEU A 112 2.62 23.80 -8.35
N GLU A 113 3.19 23.77 -9.55
CA GLU A 113 4.22 24.73 -9.98
C GLU A 113 3.70 26.17 -9.92
N ARG A 114 2.44 26.37 -10.37
CA ARG A 114 1.72 27.64 -10.29
C ARG A 114 1.16 27.90 -8.89
N ASN A 115 0.64 26.85 -8.24
CA ASN A 115 -0.05 26.92 -6.95
C ASN A 115 0.77 26.29 -5.80
N ARG A 116 1.91 26.89 -5.47
CA ARG A 116 2.85 26.33 -4.49
C ARG A 116 2.27 26.17 -3.08
N LYS A 117 1.23 26.94 -2.74
CA LYS A 117 0.56 26.90 -1.42
C LYS A 117 -0.59 25.89 -1.34
N ASP A 118 -0.99 25.26 -2.43
CA ASP A 118 -2.10 24.28 -2.45
C ASP A 118 -1.70 22.97 -1.74
N LYS A 119 -2.11 22.86 -0.47
CA LYS A 119 -1.84 21.69 0.39
C LYS A 119 -2.63 20.46 -0.03
N ASP A 120 -3.84 20.64 -0.58
CA ASP A 120 -4.73 19.55 -0.96
C ASP A 120 -4.23 18.85 -2.23
N SER A 121 -3.78 19.62 -3.23
CA SER A 121 -3.15 19.06 -4.43
C SER A 121 -1.81 18.38 -4.13
N LYS A 122 -0.99 18.94 -3.23
CA LYS A 122 0.24 18.29 -2.73
C LYS A 122 -0.08 16.94 -2.10
N PHE A 123 -1.11 16.90 -1.29
CA PHE A 123 -1.54 15.69 -0.63
C PHE A 123 -2.08 14.65 -1.64
N ARG A 124 -2.89 15.07 -2.63
CA ARG A 124 -3.37 14.20 -3.71
C ARG A 124 -2.24 13.64 -4.56
N LEU A 125 -1.21 14.44 -4.84
CA LEU A 125 -0.02 13.99 -5.55
C LEU A 125 0.67 12.83 -4.82
N ILE A 126 0.89 12.97 -3.51
CA ILE A 126 1.47 11.91 -2.65
C ILE A 126 0.67 10.61 -2.75
N LEU A 127 -0.67 10.70 -2.75
CA LEU A 127 -1.52 9.52 -2.90
C LEU A 127 -1.41 8.87 -4.28
N VAL A 128 -1.36 9.68 -5.34
CA VAL A 128 -1.20 9.18 -6.73
C VAL A 128 0.14 8.48 -6.87
N GLU A 129 1.23 9.08 -6.40
CA GLU A 129 2.57 8.50 -6.44
C GLU A 129 2.69 7.24 -5.59
N SER A 130 2.08 7.23 -4.40
CA SER A 130 2.00 6.03 -3.57
C SER A 130 1.28 4.88 -4.29
N ARG A 131 0.25 5.19 -5.09
CA ARG A 131 -0.44 4.19 -5.94
C ARG A 131 0.46 3.72 -7.09
N ILE A 132 1.17 4.63 -7.76
CA ILE A 132 2.15 4.31 -8.82
C ILE A 132 3.19 3.33 -8.28
N HIS A 133 3.85 3.65 -7.16
CA HIS A 133 4.85 2.77 -6.56
C HIS A 133 4.30 1.39 -6.15
N ARG A 134 3.05 1.32 -5.67
CA ARG A 134 2.41 0.06 -5.32
C ARG A 134 2.14 -0.80 -6.55
N LEU A 135 1.60 -0.20 -7.61
CA LEU A 135 1.32 -0.91 -8.86
C LEU A 135 2.60 -1.32 -9.57
N ALA A 136 3.62 -0.47 -9.57
CA ALA A 136 4.94 -0.80 -10.09
C ALA A 136 5.52 -2.05 -9.43
N ARG A 137 5.47 -2.16 -8.09
CA ARG A 137 5.90 -3.39 -7.39
C ARG A 137 5.11 -4.62 -7.83
N TYR A 138 3.79 -4.49 -7.95
CA TYR A 138 2.92 -5.59 -8.39
C TYR A 138 3.27 -6.03 -9.82
N TYR A 139 3.41 -5.10 -10.76
CA TYR A 139 3.73 -5.43 -12.15
C TYR A 139 5.15 -5.96 -12.34
N LYS A 140 6.12 -5.52 -11.52
CA LYS A 140 7.46 -6.13 -11.47
C LYS A 140 7.41 -7.56 -10.97
N ALA A 141 6.67 -7.83 -9.89
CA ALA A 141 6.48 -9.19 -9.39
C ALA A 141 5.77 -10.10 -10.42
N LYS A 142 4.89 -9.54 -11.24
CA LYS A 142 4.17 -10.25 -12.31
C LYS A 142 4.99 -10.40 -13.61
N GLY A 143 6.19 -9.82 -13.69
CA GLY A 143 7.00 -9.81 -14.92
C GLY A 143 6.41 -8.99 -16.08
N SER A 144 5.45 -8.10 -15.80
CA SER A 144 4.89 -7.19 -16.81
C SER A 144 5.67 -5.88 -16.94
N LEU A 145 6.57 -5.60 -16.00
CA LEU A 145 7.53 -4.49 -16.05
C LEU A 145 8.95 -5.02 -15.85
N PRO A 146 9.96 -4.38 -16.46
CA PRO A 146 11.36 -4.70 -16.21
C PRO A 146 11.71 -4.62 -14.72
N PRO A 147 12.57 -5.52 -14.19
CA PRO A 147 13.00 -5.48 -12.78
C PRO A 147 13.68 -4.16 -12.39
N ASN A 148 14.44 -3.58 -13.32
CA ASN A 148 15.13 -2.29 -13.20
C ASN A 148 14.19 -1.09 -13.39
N TRP A 149 12.91 -1.30 -13.71
CA TRP A 149 11.96 -0.21 -13.88
C TRP A 149 11.77 0.55 -12.57
N LYS A 150 11.97 1.87 -12.64
CA LYS A 150 11.88 2.79 -11.52
C LYS A 150 11.06 4.00 -11.95
N TYR A 151 10.10 4.37 -11.12
CA TYR A 151 9.41 5.65 -11.26
C TYR A 151 10.32 6.72 -10.67
N GLU A 152 10.90 7.55 -11.52
CA GLU A 152 11.71 8.70 -11.09
C GLU A 152 10.85 9.96 -11.06
N SER A 153 10.63 10.45 -9.85
CA SER A 153 9.91 11.69 -9.56
C SER A 153 10.74 12.94 -9.82
N SER A 154 12.05 12.82 -10.01
CA SER A 154 13.03 13.92 -10.12
C SER A 154 12.80 14.77 -11.37
N THR A 155 12.33 14.19 -12.47
CA THR A 155 11.82 14.94 -13.64
C THR A 155 10.55 15.75 -13.35
N ALA A 156 10.06 15.72 -12.11
CA ALA A 156 8.91 16.49 -11.71
C ALA A 156 9.03 17.09 -10.27
N SER A 157 10.22 17.04 -9.66
CA SER A 157 10.66 17.73 -8.43
C SER A 157 9.94 17.47 -7.08
N ALA A 158 10.76 17.35 -6.03
CA ALA A 158 10.45 17.26 -4.59
C ALA A 158 10.00 15.90 -4.01
N LEU A 159 10.96 14.99 -3.77
CA LEU A 159 10.88 13.98 -2.70
C LEU A 159 12.22 13.97 -1.94
N GLY A 160 12.18 14.19 -0.63
CA GLY A 160 13.37 14.08 0.22
C GLY A 160 13.84 12.63 0.29
N ILE A 161 14.99 12.33 -0.31
CA ILE A 161 15.65 11.01 -0.27
C ILE A 161 16.58 10.97 0.95
N SER A 162 16.06 11.33 2.12
CA SER A 162 16.83 11.27 3.37
C SER A 162 16.76 9.85 3.91
N GLN A 163 17.83 9.08 3.68
CA GLN A 163 18.01 7.75 4.24
C GLN A 163 19.42 7.61 4.80
N SER A 164 19.58 6.78 5.82
CA SER A 164 20.91 6.39 6.29
C SER A 164 21.59 5.52 5.22
N ALA A 165 22.78 5.93 4.77
CA ALA A 165 23.66 5.09 3.96
C ALA A 165 24.61 4.33 4.88
N LEU A 166 24.51 3.00 4.91
CA LEU A 166 25.42 2.19 5.70
C LEU A 166 26.79 2.11 5.01
N PRO A 167 27.91 2.06 5.78
CA PRO A 167 29.23 1.88 5.20
C PRO A 167 29.32 0.53 4.49
N TYR A 168 30.14 0.48 3.43
CA TYR A 168 30.39 -0.76 2.68
C TYR A 168 31.03 -1.83 3.58
N ARG A 169 32.04 -1.43 4.36
CA ARG A 169 32.75 -2.30 5.30
C ARG A 169 31.84 -2.66 6.48
N ARG A 170 31.63 -3.97 6.70
CA ARG A 170 30.77 -4.52 7.76
C ARG A 170 31.54 -5.10 8.96
N SER A 171 32.86 -5.02 8.94
CA SER A 171 33.70 -5.44 10.08
C SER A 171 33.66 -4.37 11.17
N VAL A 172 33.83 -4.80 12.42
CA VAL A 172 33.94 -3.88 13.56
C VAL A 172 35.19 -3.00 13.39
N PRO A 173 35.09 -1.68 13.62
CA PRO A 173 36.26 -0.80 13.62
C PRO A 173 37.26 -1.16 14.74
N THR A 174 38.56 -1.02 14.47
CA THR A 174 39.65 -1.38 15.41
C THR A 174 39.71 -0.51 16.67
N TRP A 175 39.19 0.71 16.60
CA TRP A 175 39.08 1.64 17.72
C TRP A 175 37.93 1.30 18.68
N LEU A 176 36.95 0.50 18.26
CA LEU A 176 35.84 0.10 19.14
C LEU A 176 36.29 -1.02 20.08
N LYS A 177 36.59 -0.67 21.34
CA LYS A 177 37.05 -1.63 22.36
C LYS A 177 35.93 -2.38 23.08
N LEU A 178 34.70 -1.87 23.01
CA LEU A 178 33.52 -2.43 23.68
C LEU A 178 33.28 -3.89 23.27
N THR A 179 33.28 -4.87 24.18
CA THR A 179 33.07 -6.29 23.83
C THR A 179 31.65 -6.57 23.34
N PRO A 180 31.39 -7.68 22.61
CA PRO A 180 30.04 -8.08 22.24
C PRO A 180 29.12 -8.31 23.46
N GLU A 181 29.68 -8.78 24.57
CA GLU A 181 29.01 -9.06 25.83
C GLU A 181 28.60 -7.76 26.53
N ASP A 182 29.52 -6.80 26.67
CA ASP A 182 29.21 -5.46 27.20
C ASP A 182 28.12 -4.76 26.37
N CYS A 183 28.15 -4.94 25.05
CA CYS A 183 27.14 -4.40 24.16
C CYS A 183 25.75 -4.99 24.43
N LYS A 184 25.66 -6.31 24.69
CA LYS A 184 24.40 -6.97 25.09
C LYS A 184 23.93 -6.46 26.46
N GLU A 185 24.81 -6.28 27.42
CA GLU A 185 24.47 -5.73 28.73
C GLU A 185 23.94 -4.30 28.66
N LEU A 186 24.56 -3.45 27.84
CA LEU A 186 24.09 -2.09 27.62
C LEU A 186 22.68 -2.08 27.00
N ILE A 187 22.44 -2.95 26.01
CA ILE A 187 21.11 -3.13 25.42
C ILE A 187 20.10 -3.56 26.49
N TYR A 188 20.48 -4.48 27.37
CA TYR A 188 19.63 -4.94 28.46
C TYR A 188 19.30 -3.81 29.45
N LYS A 189 20.30 -3.04 29.87
CA LYS A 189 20.11 -1.87 30.76
C LYS A 189 19.18 -0.83 30.14
N LEU A 190 19.34 -0.54 28.84
CA LEU A 190 18.49 0.43 28.13
C LEU A 190 17.06 -0.11 27.90
N ALA A 191 16.92 -1.40 27.61
CA ALA A 191 15.62 -2.04 27.46
C ALA A 191 14.84 -2.05 28.79
N LYS A 192 15.52 -2.33 29.92
CA LYS A 192 14.93 -2.22 31.27
C LYS A 192 14.43 -0.81 31.61
N LYS A 193 15.08 0.22 31.07
CA LYS A 193 14.63 1.62 31.20
C LYS A 193 13.41 1.95 30.32
N GLY A 194 12.92 1.01 29.51
CA GLY A 194 11.78 1.19 28.63
C GLY A 194 12.10 1.84 27.27
N HIS A 195 13.38 1.94 26.89
CA HIS A 195 13.73 2.47 25.57
C HIS A 195 13.34 1.51 24.45
N THR A 196 12.82 2.05 23.35
CA THR A 196 12.47 1.21 22.19
C THR A 196 13.71 0.74 21.44
N PRO A 197 13.65 -0.37 20.69
CA PRO A 197 14.78 -0.86 19.90
C PRO A 197 15.40 0.20 18.98
N SER A 198 14.59 1.10 18.41
CA SER A 198 15.07 2.21 17.59
C SER A 198 15.82 3.25 18.42
N GLN A 199 15.31 3.64 19.60
CA GLN A 199 15.98 4.57 20.52
C GLN A 199 17.30 4.00 21.06
N ILE A 200 17.30 2.71 21.43
CA ILE A 200 18.51 2.00 21.88
C ILE A 200 19.61 2.10 20.80
N GLY A 201 19.25 1.91 19.53
CA GLY A 201 20.20 2.04 18.42
C GLY A 201 20.71 3.46 18.14
N VAL A 202 20.02 4.49 18.63
CA VAL A 202 20.50 5.88 18.60
C VAL A 202 21.45 6.12 19.76
N ILE A 203 21.06 5.76 20.99
CA ILE A 203 21.90 5.92 22.19
C ILE A 203 23.24 5.18 22.04
N LEU A 204 23.21 3.94 21.55
CA LEU A 204 24.43 3.16 21.33
C LEU A 204 25.36 3.79 20.28
N ARG A 205 24.80 4.49 19.30
CA ARG A 205 25.57 5.16 18.25
C ARG A 205 26.19 6.45 18.78
N ASP A 206 25.38 7.27 19.43
CA ASP A 206 25.75 8.64 19.78
C ASP A 206 26.56 8.70 21.08
N SER A 207 26.24 7.87 22.07
CA SER A 207 26.93 7.87 23.38
C SER A 207 28.06 6.84 23.50
N HIS A 208 27.97 5.71 22.78
CA HIS A 208 28.92 4.60 22.92
C HIS A 208 29.72 4.30 21.64
N GLY A 209 29.52 5.06 20.56
CA GLY A 209 30.25 4.89 19.30
C GLY A 209 29.92 3.60 18.53
N VAL A 210 28.87 2.87 18.91
CA VAL A 210 28.46 1.62 18.24
C VAL A 210 27.56 1.96 17.06
N ALA A 211 28.16 2.14 15.88
CA ALA A 211 27.42 2.51 14.67
C ALA A 211 26.35 1.48 14.26
N GLN A 212 26.66 0.18 14.37
CA GLN A 212 25.76 -0.91 13.99
C GLN A 212 25.92 -2.10 14.94
N VAL A 213 24.90 -2.31 15.79
CA VAL A 213 24.88 -3.42 16.76
C VAL A 213 25.03 -4.78 16.07
N ARG A 214 24.41 -4.96 14.89
CA ARG A 214 24.47 -6.21 14.12
C ARG A 214 25.90 -6.65 13.82
N PHE A 215 26.80 -5.71 13.55
CA PHE A 215 28.19 -6.04 13.18
C PHE A 215 29.03 -6.41 14.41
N ARG A 216 28.65 -5.92 15.60
CA ARG A 216 29.36 -6.26 16.84
C ARG A 216 28.89 -7.59 17.45
N THR A 217 27.58 -7.81 17.52
CA THR A 217 26.99 -8.95 18.26
C THR A 217 26.46 -10.06 17.34
N GLY A 218 26.50 -9.87 16.02
CA GLY A 218 25.92 -10.79 15.02
C GLY A 218 24.39 -10.73 14.91
N ASN A 219 23.70 -10.23 15.94
CA ASN A 219 22.25 -10.15 16.01
C ASN A 219 21.73 -8.70 15.97
N LYS A 220 20.50 -8.53 15.47
CA LYS A 220 19.81 -7.23 15.53
C LYS A 220 19.29 -6.97 16.94
N ILE A 221 19.17 -5.70 17.32
CA ILE A 221 18.68 -5.26 18.64
C ILE A 221 17.38 -5.99 19.03
N LEU A 222 16.38 -6.03 18.15
CA LEU A 222 15.11 -6.71 18.43
C LEU A 222 15.27 -8.22 18.72
N ARG A 223 16.25 -8.90 18.12
CA ARG A 223 16.51 -10.33 18.42
C ARG A 223 17.14 -10.49 19.80
N ILE A 224 18.07 -9.61 20.16
CA ILE A 224 18.75 -9.61 21.46
C ILE A 224 17.73 -9.36 22.57
N VAL A 225 16.87 -8.35 22.37
CA VAL A 225 15.79 -8.01 23.32
C VAL A 225 14.80 -9.18 23.46
N LYS A 226 14.49 -9.89 22.36
CA LYS A 226 13.67 -11.11 22.40
C LYS A 226 14.31 -12.26 23.16
N SER A 227 15.60 -12.54 22.97
CA SER A 227 16.30 -13.59 23.72
C SER A 227 16.39 -13.29 25.22
N MET A 228 16.31 -12.02 25.60
CA MET A 228 16.32 -11.58 27.01
C MET A 228 14.92 -11.51 27.64
N GLY A 229 13.86 -11.84 26.89
CA GLY A 229 12.47 -11.78 27.40
C GLY A 229 11.89 -10.38 27.59
N LEU A 230 12.56 -9.32 27.08
CA LEU A 230 12.13 -7.92 27.21
C LEU A 230 11.45 -7.39 25.92
N ALA A 231 10.92 -8.28 25.09
CA ALA A 231 10.33 -7.89 23.83
C ALA A 231 8.98 -7.19 24.03
N PRO A 232 8.70 -6.09 23.32
CA PRO A 232 7.39 -5.47 23.37
C PRO A 232 6.34 -6.39 22.74
N ASP A 233 5.16 -6.46 23.36
CA ASP A 233 4.02 -7.25 22.88
C ASP A 233 3.54 -6.79 21.50
N LEU A 234 3.60 -5.47 21.26
CA LEU A 234 3.27 -4.86 19.98
C LEU A 234 4.55 -4.45 19.23
N PRO A 235 4.62 -4.68 17.91
CA PRO A 235 5.68 -4.12 17.08
C PRO A 235 5.75 -2.59 17.20
N GLU A 236 6.96 -2.05 17.31
CA GLU A 236 7.22 -0.62 17.57
C GLU A 236 6.51 0.32 16.57
N ASP A 237 6.55 -0.03 15.28
CA ASP A 237 5.93 0.76 14.21
C ASP A 237 4.40 0.77 14.30
N LEU A 238 3.80 -0.34 14.76
CA LEU A 238 2.37 -0.44 14.99
C LEU A 238 1.97 0.37 16.24
N TYR A 239 2.72 0.21 17.35
CA TYR A 239 2.50 0.94 18.60
C TYR A 239 2.47 2.47 18.37
N TYR A 240 3.47 3.03 17.70
CA TYR A 240 3.52 4.48 17.47
C TYR A 240 2.44 5.00 16.50
N LEU A 241 1.96 4.17 15.56
CA LEU A 241 0.82 4.55 14.73
C LEU A 241 -0.48 4.56 15.53
N ILE A 242 -0.68 3.58 16.42
CA ILE A 242 -1.83 3.56 17.33
C ILE A 242 -1.76 4.77 18.27
N LYS A 243 -0.59 5.06 18.87
CA LYS A 243 -0.37 6.25 19.70
C LYS A 243 -0.76 7.54 18.99
N LYS A 244 -0.35 7.69 17.72
CA LYS A 244 -0.71 8.83 16.89
C LYS A 244 -2.21 8.88 16.60
N ALA A 245 -2.85 7.74 16.31
CA ALA A 245 -4.29 7.69 16.07
C ALA A 245 -5.09 8.08 17.32
N VAL A 246 -4.69 7.61 18.51
CA VAL A 246 -5.31 7.96 19.79
C VAL A 246 -5.19 9.46 20.06
N ALA A 247 -4.01 10.04 19.85
CA ALA A 247 -3.80 11.48 20.01
C ALA A 247 -4.69 12.31 19.06
N VAL A 248 -4.78 11.90 17.78
CA VAL A 248 -5.64 12.59 16.80
C VAL A 248 -7.13 12.43 17.15
N ARG A 249 -7.55 11.27 17.70
CA ARG A 249 -8.93 11.08 18.17
C ARG A 249 -9.26 12.00 19.36
N LYS A 250 -8.38 12.07 20.36
CA LYS A 250 -8.52 12.99 21.51
C LYS A 250 -8.60 14.46 21.06
N HIS A 251 -7.84 14.85 20.04
CA HIS A 251 -7.94 16.18 19.42
C HIS A 251 -9.31 16.41 18.76
N LEU A 252 -9.81 15.41 18.01
CA LEU A 252 -11.10 15.50 17.29
C LEU A 252 -12.33 15.47 18.20
N GLU A 253 -12.23 14.90 19.40
CA GLU A 253 -13.30 14.94 20.41
C GLU A 253 -13.66 16.38 20.79
N ARG A 254 -12.62 17.22 20.95
CA ARG A 254 -12.75 18.66 21.20
C ARG A 254 -13.03 19.43 19.90
N ASN A 255 -12.33 19.07 18.82
CA ASN A 255 -12.37 19.77 17.54
C ASN A 255 -13.18 19.03 16.47
N ARG A 256 -14.50 18.87 16.71
CA ARG A 256 -15.38 18.05 15.85
C ARG A 256 -15.50 18.54 14.41
N LYS A 257 -15.21 19.82 14.13
CA LYS A 257 -15.30 20.43 12.78
C LYS A 257 -14.01 20.30 11.97
N ASP A 258 -12.90 19.85 12.55
CA ASP A 258 -11.61 19.74 11.87
C ASP A 258 -11.62 18.60 10.83
N LYS A 259 -11.79 18.97 9.56
CA LYS A 259 -11.83 18.04 8.43
C LYS A 259 -10.45 17.46 8.08
N ASP A 260 -9.39 18.23 8.30
CA ASP A 260 -8.02 17.83 7.94
C ASP A 260 -7.51 16.74 8.91
N SER A 261 -7.75 16.92 10.22
CA SER A 261 -7.42 15.89 11.22
C SER A 261 -8.26 14.62 11.04
N LYS A 262 -9.55 14.72 10.70
CA LYS A 262 -10.38 13.56 10.34
C LYS A 262 -9.80 12.80 9.17
N PHE A 263 -9.38 13.54 8.14
CA PHE A 263 -8.78 12.97 6.96
C PHE A 263 -7.44 12.29 7.26
N ARG A 264 -6.56 12.92 8.06
CA ARG A 264 -5.30 12.32 8.52
C ARG A 264 -5.53 11.07 9.38
N LEU A 265 -6.53 11.07 10.25
CA LEU A 265 -6.89 9.91 11.06
C LEU A 265 -7.20 8.69 10.16
N ILE A 266 -8.00 8.88 9.10
CA ILE A 266 -8.32 7.82 8.13
C ILE A 266 -7.04 7.22 7.53
N LEU A 267 -6.04 8.05 7.22
CA LEU A 267 -4.77 7.57 6.66
C LEU A 267 -3.94 6.79 7.69
N VAL A 268 -3.88 7.27 8.93
CA VAL A 268 -3.16 6.59 10.02
C VAL A 268 -3.81 5.24 10.30
N GLU A 269 -5.14 5.17 10.41
CA GLU A 269 -5.89 3.93 10.62
C GLU A 269 -5.74 2.96 9.43
N SER A 270 -5.74 3.49 8.21
CA SER A 270 -5.45 2.70 7.02
C SER A 270 -4.04 2.09 7.06
N ARG A 271 -3.03 2.80 7.61
CA ARG A 271 -1.67 2.26 7.81
C ARG A 271 -1.64 1.20 8.90
N ILE A 272 -2.33 1.41 10.03
CA ILE A 272 -2.48 0.44 11.11
C ILE A 272 -3.04 -0.87 10.57
N HIS A 273 -4.17 -0.83 9.85
CA HIS A 273 -4.77 -2.04 9.27
C HIS A 273 -3.85 -2.76 8.28
N ARG A 274 -3.04 -2.02 7.51
CA ARG A 274 -2.07 -2.63 6.58
C ARG A 274 -0.95 -3.36 7.32
N LEU A 275 -0.38 -2.75 8.36
CA LEU A 275 0.67 -3.37 9.17
C LEU A 275 0.13 -4.52 9.99
N ALA A 276 -1.06 -4.39 10.57
CA ALA A 276 -1.71 -5.46 11.30
C ALA A 276 -1.89 -6.71 10.43
N ARG A 277 -2.34 -6.58 9.17
CA ARG A 277 -2.42 -7.71 8.24
C ARG A 277 -1.04 -8.35 7.99
N TYR A 278 -0.01 -7.52 7.79
CA TYR A 278 1.35 -8.01 7.60
C TYR A 278 1.86 -8.81 8.81
N TYR A 279 1.69 -8.27 10.02
CA TYR A 279 2.17 -8.93 11.24
C TYR A 279 1.36 -10.17 11.63
N LYS A 280 0.06 -10.22 11.31
CA LYS A 280 -0.75 -11.45 11.43
C LYS A 280 -0.26 -12.54 10.48
N ALA A 281 0.00 -12.19 9.22
CA ALA A 281 0.54 -13.16 8.25
C ALA A 281 1.94 -13.68 8.66
N LYS A 282 2.73 -12.86 9.36
CA LYS A 282 4.07 -13.22 9.87
C LYS A 282 4.04 -13.97 11.22
N GLY A 283 2.87 -14.15 11.83
CA GLY A 283 2.74 -14.75 13.17
C GLY A 283 3.32 -13.89 14.30
N SER A 284 3.55 -12.60 14.07
CA SER A 284 4.01 -11.67 15.12
C SER A 284 2.85 -11.03 15.89
N LEU A 285 1.62 -11.15 15.38
CA LEU A 285 0.39 -10.78 16.08
C LEU A 285 -0.56 -11.98 16.10
N PRO A 286 -1.38 -12.11 17.14
CA PRO A 286 -2.44 -13.11 17.19
C PRO A 286 -3.40 -12.99 15.98
N PRO A 287 -3.90 -14.11 15.42
CA PRO A 287 -4.83 -14.07 14.28
C PRO A 287 -6.13 -13.29 14.57
N ASN A 288 -6.61 -13.38 15.81
CA ASN A 288 -7.79 -12.67 16.33
C ASN A 288 -7.52 -11.19 16.64
N TRP A 289 -6.28 -10.72 16.53
CA TRP A 289 -5.95 -9.32 16.80
C TRP A 289 -6.67 -8.38 15.83
N LYS A 290 -7.32 -7.37 16.40
CA LYS A 290 -8.09 -6.35 15.68
C LYS A 290 -7.86 -4.98 16.31
N TYR A 291 -7.66 -3.99 15.47
CA TYR A 291 -7.60 -2.60 15.90
C TYR A 291 -9.02 -2.07 16.09
N GLU A 292 -9.33 -1.63 17.30
CA GLU A 292 -10.58 -0.96 17.63
C GLU A 292 -10.26 0.38 18.29
N SER A 293 -10.93 1.44 17.86
CA SER A 293 -10.61 2.79 18.33
C SER A 293 -10.97 3.06 19.78
N SER A 294 -11.94 2.32 20.31
CA SER A 294 -12.38 2.39 21.71
C SER A 294 -11.33 1.81 22.67
N THR A 295 -10.68 0.71 22.27
CA THR A 295 -9.68 0.01 23.10
C THR A 295 -8.25 0.45 22.80
N ALA A 296 -8.03 1.22 21.74
CA ALA A 296 -6.72 1.69 21.30
C ALA A 296 -5.95 2.49 22.36
N SER A 297 -6.63 3.18 23.28
CA SER A 297 -5.97 3.90 24.38
C SER A 297 -5.30 2.95 25.37
N ALA A 298 -5.94 1.82 25.71
CA ALA A 298 -5.41 0.81 26.62
C ALA A 298 -4.18 0.08 26.04
N LEU A 299 -4.09 -0.02 24.72
CA LEU A 299 -2.95 -0.66 24.03
C LEU A 299 -1.66 0.19 24.01
N VAL A 300 -1.76 1.47 24.41
CA VAL A 300 -0.66 2.43 24.35
C VAL A 300 -0.37 3.06 25.71
N ALA A 301 -1.11 2.65 26.73
CA ALA A 301 -0.88 3.05 28.12
C ALA A 301 0.46 2.51 28.64
#